data_AF-A0A7G8BXJ9-F1
#
_entry.id   AF-A0A7G8BXJ9-F1
#
_cell.length_a   1.000
_cell.length_b   1.000
_cell.length_c   1.000
_cell.angle_alpha   90.00
_cell.angle_beta   90.00
_cell.angle_gamma   90.00
#
_symmetry.space_group_name_H-M   'P 1'
#
loop_
_entity.id
_entity.type
_entity.pdbx_description
1 polymer ?
#
loop_
_entity_poly.entity_id
_entity_poly.type
_entity_poly.pdbx_seq_one_letter_code
_entity_poly.pdbx_strand_id
1 'polypeptide(L)'
;MVWTYRITAVARPRLVMRLAQVYDQHLLEIDRMSIVRERDVTAVRIEVQCDEYLAHRIHAKLYRLTDIAHVELSNAQEGIVSEGDIPSPNAPSQFDPMTPQP
;
A
#
# COMPACT_ATOMS: atom_id res chain seq x y z
N MET A 1 -3.29 -11.51 11.25
CA MET A 1 -2.80 -11.50 9.85
C MET A 1 -1.75 -10.42 9.73
N VAL A 2 -0.84 -10.50 8.74
CA VAL A 2 0.15 -9.43 8.50
C VAL A 2 -0.45 -8.40 7.55
N TRP A 3 -0.51 -7.16 8.01
CA TRP A 3 -0.99 -5.99 7.26
C TRP A 3 0.17 -5.04 6.98
N THR A 4 0.21 -4.51 5.76
CA THR A 4 1.20 -3.54 5.30
C THR A 4 0.53 -2.21 5.01
N TYR A 5 1.02 -1.15 5.65
CA TYR A 5 0.66 0.23 5.37
C TYR A 5 1.75 0.87 4.53
N ARG A 6 1.40 1.45 3.39
CA ARG A 6 2.29 2.34 2.63
C ARG A 6 1.75 3.76 2.72
N ILE A 7 2.51 4.60 3.40
CA ILE A 7 2.10 5.93 3.81
C ILE A 7 2.98 6.94 3.08
N THR A 8 2.34 7.87 2.38
CA THR A 8 2.99 9.04 1.79
C THR A 8 2.61 10.26 2.61
N ALA A 9 3.60 10.96 3.15
CA ALA A 9 3.41 12.08 4.04
C ALA A 9 4.31 13.27 3.69
N VAL A 10 3.92 14.47 4.09
CA VAL A 10 4.79 15.66 4.03
C VAL A 10 5.98 15.46 4.97
N ALA A 11 7.19 15.78 4.52
CA ALA A 11 8.43 15.63 5.27
C ALA A 11 8.51 16.62 6.46
N ARG A 12 7.78 16.31 7.54
CA ARG A 12 7.75 17.08 8.78
C ARG A 12 8.64 16.43 9.85
N PRO A 13 9.24 17.24 10.75
CA PRO A 13 9.87 16.70 11.95
C PRO A 13 8.87 15.84 12.73
N ARG A 14 9.36 14.74 13.33
CA ARG A 14 8.58 13.85 14.22
C ARG A 14 7.44 13.06 13.57
N LEU A 15 7.34 13.01 12.24
CA LEU A 15 6.38 12.13 11.53
C LEU A 15 6.41 10.70 12.08
N VAL A 16 7.60 10.10 12.16
CA VAL A 16 7.81 8.72 12.65
C VAL A 16 7.22 8.51 14.05
N MET A 17 7.47 9.47 14.95
CA MET A 17 6.97 9.38 16.33
C MET A 17 5.44 9.45 16.37
N ARG A 18 4.82 10.31 15.54
CA ARG A 18 3.36 10.37 15.43
C ARG A 18 2.76 9.10 14.86
N LEU A 19 3.39 8.53 13.83
CA LEU A 19 2.96 7.24 13.28
C LEU A 19 3.04 6.17 14.35
N ALA A 20 4.17 6.03 15.05
CA ALA A 20 4.34 5.07 16.14
C ALA A 20 3.27 5.23 17.24
N GLN A 21 2.95 6.47 17.64
CA GLN A 21 1.89 6.75 18.61
C GLN A 21 0.51 6.26 18.17
N VAL A 22 0.19 6.26 16.87
CA VAL A 22 -1.08 5.73 16.37
C VAL A 22 -1.20 4.23 16.66
N TYR A 23 -0.13 3.47 16.43
CA TYR A 23 -0.09 2.02 16.69
C TYR A 23 -0.03 1.71 18.19
N ASP A 24 0.73 2.49 18.95
CA ASP A 24 0.83 2.37 20.42
C ASP A 24 -0.53 2.58 21.13
N GLN A 25 -1.36 3.52 20.65
CA GLN A 25 -2.73 3.72 21.15
C GLN A 25 -3.65 2.50 20.97
N HIS A 26 -3.26 1.55 20.12
CA HIS A 26 -3.96 0.29 19.89
C HIS A 26 -3.21 -0.91 20.49
N LEU A 27 -2.14 -0.68 21.26
CA LEU A 27 -1.25 -1.70 21.83
C LEU A 27 -0.70 -2.65 20.76
N LEU A 28 -0.42 -2.11 19.56
CA LEU A 28 0.14 -2.87 18.45
C LEU A 28 1.65 -2.72 18.37
N GLU A 29 2.33 -3.86 18.31
CA GLU A 29 3.74 -3.94 18.00
C GLU A 29 3.96 -3.78 16.50
N ILE A 30 4.97 -3.00 16.12
CA ILE A 30 5.38 -2.81 14.73
C ILE A 30 6.46 -3.83 14.41
N ASP A 31 6.14 -4.79 13.54
CA ASP A 31 7.07 -5.84 13.12
C ASP A 31 8.22 -5.26 12.27
N ARG A 32 7.87 -4.35 11.36
CA ARG A 32 8.84 -3.71 10.46
C ARG A 32 8.38 -2.30 10.11
N MET A 33 9.35 -1.38 10.11
CA MET A 33 9.16 -0.03 9.61
C MET A 33 10.34 0.36 8.72
N SER A 34 10.06 0.85 7.53
CA SER A 34 11.07 1.48 6.66
C SER A 34 10.64 2.86 6.24
N ILE A 35 11.58 3.80 6.23
CA ILE A 35 11.32 5.21 5.94
C ILE A 35 12.28 5.64 4.85
N VAL A 36 11.74 6.26 3.81
CA VAL A 36 12.51 6.88 2.73
C VAL A 36 12.06 8.34 2.62
N ARG A 37 13.00 9.27 2.72
CA ARG A 37 12.72 10.69 2.58
C ARG A 37 13.17 11.16 1.20
N GLU A 38 12.22 11.74 0.47
CA GLU A 38 12.45 12.30 -0.87
C GLU A 38 12.03 13.76 -0.88
N ARG A 39 13.01 14.66 -0.75
CA ARG A 39 12.80 16.12 -0.71
C ARG A 39 11.75 16.51 0.36
N ASP A 40 10.56 16.89 -0.09
CA ASP A 40 9.44 17.39 0.71
C ASP A 40 8.43 16.30 1.11
N VAL A 41 8.67 15.06 0.69
CA VAL A 41 7.81 13.90 0.96
C VAL A 41 8.60 12.84 1.72
N THR A 42 7.88 12.08 2.56
CA THR A 42 8.40 10.90 3.25
C THR A 42 7.48 9.72 2.97
N ALA A 43 8.04 8.68 2.37
CA ALA A 43 7.40 7.39 2.19
C ALA A 43 7.72 6.51 3.39
N VAL A 44 6.70 5.97 4.04
CA VAL A 44 6.82 5.08 5.19
C VAL A 44 6.10 3.78 4.88
N ARG A 45 6.77 2.65 5.09
CA ARG A 45 6.15 1.34 5.06
C ARG A 45 6.14 0.77 6.48
N ILE A 46 4.98 0.33 6.93
CA ILE A 46 4.79 -0.26 8.27
C ILE A 46 4.11 -1.61 8.11
N GLU A 47 4.67 -2.64 8.74
CA GLU A 47 4.10 -3.98 8.81
C GLU A 47 3.72 -4.29 10.25
N VAL A 48 2.50 -4.79 10.45
CA VAL A 48 1.95 -5.13 11.77
C VAL A 48 1.11 -6.40 11.70
N GLN A 49 1.04 -7.12 12.81
CA GLN A 49 0.10 -8.21 13.00
C GLN A 49 -1.16 -7.75 13.72
N CYS A 50 -2.30 -7.82 13.04
CA CYS A 50 -3.60 -7.52 13.63
C CYS A 50 -4.76 -8.22 12.89
N ASP A 51 -5.96 -8.08 13.43
CA ASP A 51 -7.22 -8.42 12.74
C ASP A 51 -7.61 -7.34 11.71
N GLU A 52 -8.46 -7.72 10.76
CA GLU A 52 -8.93 -6.85 9.67
C GLU A 52 -9.64 -5.58 10.18
N TYR A 53 -10.50 -5.72 11.19
CA TYR A 53 -11.26 -4.60 11.74
C TYR A 53 -10.31 -3.53 12.31
N LEU A 54 -9.31 -3.95 13.08
CA LEU A 54 -8.30 -3.07 13.63
C LEU A 54 -7.44 -2.45 12.52
N ALA A 55 -7.09 -3.24 11.48
CA ALA A 55 -6.30 -2.75 10.36
C ALA A 55 -6.98 -1.58 9.65
N HIS A 56 -8.26 -1.72 9.30
CA HIS A 56 -9.06 -0.68 8.67
C HIS A 56 -9.34 0.51 9.61
N ARG A 57 -9.51 0.26 10.91
CA ARG A 57 -9.67 1.34 11.89
C ARG A 57 -8.43 2.23 11.97
N ILE A 58 -7.23 1.63 11.96
CA ILE A 58 -5.97 2.37 11.94
C ILE A 58 -5.80 3.11 10.63
N HIS A 59 -6.12 2.48 9.49
CA HIS A 59 -6.09 3.12 8.18
C HIS A 59 -6.94 4.39 8.14
N ALA A 60 -8.18 4.33 8.62
CA ALA A 60 -9.05 5.50 8.72
C ALA A 60 -8.50 6.59 9.66
N LYS A 61 -7.81 6.20 10.74
CA LYS A 61 -7.20 7.12 11.70
C LYS A 61 -5.96 7.82 11.14
N LEU A 62 -5.15 7.14 10.34
CA LEU A 62 -3.99 7.72 9.67
C LEU A 62 -4.40 8.86 8.72
N TYR A 63 -5.50 8.71 7.99
CA TYR A 63 -6.03 9.78 7.13
C TYR A 63 -6.48 11.04 7.88
N ARG A 64 -6.66 10.98 9.21
CA ARG A 64 -6.98 12.16 10.01
C ARG A 64 -5.74 12.97 10.40
N LEU A 65 -4.55 12.45 10.15
CA LEU A 65 -3.30 13.18 10.39
C LEU A 65 -3.07 14.17 9.25
N THR A 66 -2.88 15.45 9.60
CA THR A 66 -2.77 16.56 8.64
C THR A 66 -1.59 16.48 7.68
N ASP A 67 -0.56 15.71 8.05
CA ASP A 67 0.67 15.52 7.29
C ASP A 67 0.64 14.31 6.36
N ILE A 68 -0.42 13.50 6.41
CA ILE A 68 -0.59 12.33 5.56
C ILE A 68 -1.31 12.74 4.27
N ALA A 69 -0.66 12.45 3.13
CA ALA A 69 -1.23 12.69 1.82
C ALA A 69 -1.98 11.45 1.31
N HIS A 70 -1.43 10.27 1.54
CA HIS A 70 -2.00 9.01 1.06
C HIS A 70 -1.61 7.83 1.96
N VAL A 71 -2.51 6.84 2.07
CA VAL A 71 -2.26 5.57 2.75
C VAL A 71 -2.86 4.42 1.94
N GLU A 72 -2.01 3.53 1.44
CA GLU A 72 -2.40 2.22 0.93
C GLU A 72 -2.37 1.20 2.08
N LEU A 73 -3.39 0.34 2.14
CA LEU A 73 -3.46 -0.79 3.05
C LEU A 73 -3.55 -2.05 2.20
N SER A 74 -2.69 -3.03 2.48
CA SER A 74 -2.75 -4.35 1.87
C SER A 74 -2.46 -5.43 2.91
N ASN A 75 -3.01 -6.62 2.71
CA ASN A 75 -2.59 -7.80 3.45
C ASN A 75 -1.70 -8.69 2.56
N ALA A 76 -0.86 -9.53 3.19
CA ALA A 76 0.02 -10.43 2.45
C ALA A 76 -0.73 -11.54 1.67
N GLN A 77 -2.04 -11.70 1.89
CA GLN A 77 -2.86 -12.73 1.24
C GLN A 77 -3.54 -12.24 -0.06
N GLU A 78 -3.72 -10.92 -0.22
CA GLU A 78 -4.35 -10.27 -1.38
C GLU A 78 -3.36 -9.93 -2.51
N GLY A 79 -2.08 -10.32 -2.36
CA GLY A 79 -1.04 -10.16 -3.37
C GLY A 79 -1.24 -10.96 -4.66
N ILE A 80 -2.40 -11.60 -4.85
CA ILE A 80 -2.80 -12.27 -6.09
C ILE A 80 -4.26 -11.90 -6.40
N VAL A 81 -4.55 -10.62 -6.64
CA VAL A 81 -5.80 -10.23 -7.33
C VAL A 81 -5.53 -9.08 -8.31
N SER A 82 -5.49 -9.47 -9.59
CA SER A 82 -5.76 -8.71 -10.82
C SER A 82 -4.90 -7.51 -11.20
N GLU A 83 -3.71 -7.80 -11.71
CA GLU A 83 -3.26 -7.17 -12.96
C GLU A 83 -4.18 -7.68 -14.09
N GLY A 84 -5.01 -6.79 -14.61
CA GLY A 84 -5.91 -6.99 -15.75
C GLY A 84 -6.80 -5.74 -15.79
N ASP A 85 -6.41 -4.67 -16.47
CA ASP A 85 -6.42 -4.60 -17.93
C ASP A 85 -5.51 -3.45 -18.42
N ILE A 86 -4.21 -3.72 -18.59
CA ILE A 86 -3.36 -2.88 -19.44
C ILE A 86 -2.99 -3.76 -20.63
N PRO A 87 -3.56 -3.54 -21.83
CA PRO A 87 -3.14 -4.28 -23.00
C PRO A 87 -1.67 -4.00 -23.25
N SER A 88 -0.86 -5.05 -23.18
CA SER A 88 0.54 -5.00 -23.57
C SER A 88 0.63 -4.52 -25.02
N PRO A 89 1.46 -3.51 -25.36
CA PRO A 89 1.59 -2.98 -26.73
C PRO A 89 2.27 -3.95 -27.71
N ASN A 90 2.49 -5.21 -27.31
CA ASN A 90 3.16 -6.25 -28.07
C ASN A 90 2.29 -7.52 -28.22
N ALA A 91 0.97 -7.37 -28.23
CA ALA A 91 0.10 -8.45 -28.71
C ALA A 91 0.36 -8.66 -30.21
N PRO A 92 0.79 -9.86 -30.65
CA PRO A 92 0.91 -10.14 -32.08
C PRO A 92 -0.48 -9.98 -32.71
N SER A 93 -0.57 -9.11 -33.73
CA SER A 93 -1.79 -8.90 -34.48
C SER A 93 -2.26 -10.25 -35.00
N GLN A 94 -3.38 -10.74 -34.47
CA GLN A 94 -4.11 -11.89 -34.98
C GLN A 94 -4.76 -11.45 -36.29
N PHE A 95 -3.94 -11.30 -37.33
CA PHE A 95 -4.40 -11.34 -38.70
C PHE A 95 -4.96 -12.73 -38.92
N ASP A 96 -6.24 -12.79 -39.24
CA ASP A 96 -6.93 -13.98 -39.70
C ASP A 96 -6.93 -13.94 -41.24
N PRO A 97 -5.98 -14.59 -41.94
CA PRO A 97 -6.12 -14.86 -43.35
C PRO A 97 -6.69 -16.27 -43.54
N MET A 98 -7.92 -16.32 -44.05
CA MET A 98 -8.48 -17.37 -44.92
C MET A 98 -7.82 -18.76 -44.81
N THR A 99 -8.48 -19.67 -44.08
CA THR A 99 -8.28 -21.13 -44.24
C THR A 99 -8.49 -21.56 -45.71
N PRO A 100 -7.54 -22.30 -46.34
CA PRO A 100 -7.76 -22.96 -47.61
C PRO A 100 -8.39 -24.36 -47.42
N GLN A 101 -9.16 -24.75 -48.43
CA GLN A 101 -9.80 -26.05 -48.68
C GLN A 101 -8.87 -27.27 -48.51
N PRO A 102 -9.46 -28.44 -48.25
CA PRO A 102 -9.62 -29.43 -49.34
C PRO A 102 -11.07 -29.75 -49.70
#